data_AF-A0A523XIL1-F1
#
_entry.id   AF-A0A523XIL1-F1
#
_cell.length_a   1.000
_cell.length_b   1.000
_cell.length_c   1.000
_cell.angle_alpha   90.00
_cell.angle_beta   90.00
_cell.angle_gamma   90.00
#
_symmetry.space_group_name_H-M   'P 1'
#
loop_
_entity.id
_entity.type
_entity.pdbx_description
1 polymer ?
#
loop_
_entity_poly.entity_id
_entity_poly.type
_entity_poly.pdbx_seq_one_letter_code
_entity_poly.pdbx_strand_id
1 'polypeptide(L)'
;MVSLRRFFTLPLTKMSDRWKDKKKLHLAAKSAYLSYKIGKEDPERLLQIAALEMKAEKYNLTIRYLEDYLELNPGSKKALLLLGIAYRRNKDYEKAIEIHLKCLKKGEEESDILYTLGI
;
A
#
# COMPACT_ATOMS: atom_id res chain seq x y z
N MET A 1 22.69 -27.36 27.53
CA MET A 1 21.32 -26.89 27.81
C MET A 1 21.03 -25.57 27.07
N VAL A 2 21.23 -25.51 25.74
CA VAL A 2 21.20 -24.26 24.93
C VAL A 2 20.02 -24.22 23.94
N SER A 3 19.11 -25.20 23.97
CA SER A 3 18.24 -25.51 22.83
C SER A 3 16.80 -25.00 22.86
N LEU A 4 16.36 -24.22 23.85
CA LEU A 4 14.97 -23.70 23.88
C LEU A 4 14.88 -22.18 23.83
N ARG A 5 15.79 -21.46 24.50
CA ARG A 5 15.77 -19.99 24.57
C ARG A 5 15.93 -19.33 23.20
N ARG A 6 16.74 -19.91 22.32
CA ARG A 6 17.01 -19.40 20.97
C ARG A 6 15.80 -19.54 20.03
N PHE A 7 14.97 -20.58 20.22
CA PHE A 7 13.75 -20.81 19.44
C PHE A 7 12.66 -19.78 19.74
N PHE A 8 12.53 -19.33 20.99
CA PHE A 8 11.52 -18.33 21.35
C PHE A 8 11.99 -16.88 21.16
N THR A 9 13.28 -16.59 21.30
CA THR A 9 13.79 -15.21 21.25
C THR A 9 13.99 -14.70 19.82
N LEU A 10 14.44 -15.54 18.87
CA LEU A 10 14.69 -15.12 17.48
C LEU A 10 13.43 -14.63 16.73
N PRO A 11 12.25 -15.26 16.86
CA PRO A 11 11.02 -14.74 16.26
C PRO A 11 10.62 -13.38 16.87
N LEU A 12 10.75 -13.23 18.19
CA LEU A 12 10.39 -12.00 18.90
C LEU A 12 11.31 -10.83 18.53
N THR A 13 12.62 -11.06 18.40
CA THR A 13 13.55 -10.02 17.93
C THR A 13 13.28 -9.63 16.48
N LYS A 14 13.05 -10.62 15.60
CA LYS A 14 12.64 -10.36 14.20
C LYS A 14 11.33 -9.58 14.11
N MET A 15 10.36 -9.86 14.98
CA MET A 15 9.12 -9.08 15.07
C MET A 15 9.38 -7.65 15.53
N SER A 16 10.20 -7.46 16.56
CA SER A 16 10.58 -6.15 17.07
C SER A 16 11.26 -5.29 16.00
N ASP A 17 12.21 -5.87 15.25
CA ASP A 17 12.90 -5.16 14.17
C ASP A 17 11.93 -4.84 13.02
N ARG A 18 11.07 -5.79 12.62
CA ARG A 18 10.02 -5.54 11.63
C ARG A 18 9.06 -4.41 12.05
N TRP A 19 8.71 -4.32 13.33
CA TRP A 19 7.86 -3.25 13.84
C TRP A 19 8.56 -1.89 13.83
N LYS A 20 9.85 -1.87 14.18
CA LYS A 20 10.68 -0.65 14.06
C LYS A 20 10.75 -0.19 12.62
N ASP A 21 10.94 -1.12 11.68
CA ASP A 21 11.03 -0.79 10.26
C ASP A 21 9.70 -0.26 9.72
N LYS A 22 8.57 -0.90 10.05
CA LYS A 22 7.24 -0.37 9.72
C LYS A 22 7.00 1.02 10.29
N LYS A 23 7.41 1.26 11.55
CA LYS A 23 7.29 2.57 12.19
C LYS A 23 8.11 3.63 11.46
N LYS A 24 9.35 3.31 11.05
CA LYS A 24 10.21 4.20 10.26
C LYS A 24 9.60 4.51 8.90
N LEU A 25 9.06 3.51 8.21
CA LEU A 25 8.39 3.67 6.91
C LEU A 25 7.18 4.61 7.01
N HIS A 26 6.33 4.41 8.02
CA HIS A 26 5.19 5.29 8.26
C HIS A 26 5.63 6.73 8.60
N LEU A 27 6.67 6.90 9.41
CA LEU A 27 7.19 8.24 9.73
C LEU A 27 7.76 8.95 8.50
N ALA A 28 8.47 8.22 7.63
CA ALA A 28 8.96 8.74 6.37
C ALA A 28 7.82 9.13 5.42
N ALA A 29 6.77 8.32 5.33
CA ALA A 29 5.56 8.65 4.58
C ALA A 29 4.90 9.93 5.11
N LYS A 30 4.79 10.08 6.44
CA LYS A 30 4.24 11.27 7.08
C LYS A 30 5.07 12.53 6.80
N SER A 31 6.40 12.45 6.84
CA SER A 31 7.24 13.62 6.53
C SER A 31 7.12 14.02 5.05
N ALA A 32 7.09 13.03 4.15
CA ALA A 32 6.87 13.27 2.73
C ALA A 32 5.48 13.89 2.45
N TYR A 33 4.44 13.45 3.15
CA TYR A 33 3.10 14.04 3.03
C TYR A 33 3.03 15.48 3.53
N LEU A 34 3.74 15.80 4.62
CA LEU A 34 3.83 17.18 5.10
C LEU A 34 4.56 18.09 4.10
N SER A 35 5.66 17.61 3.50
CA SER A 35 6.34 18.33 2.41
C SER A 35 5.39 18.61 1.25
N TYR A 36 4.68 17.58 0.80
CA TYR A 36 3.68 17.68 -0.26
C TYR A 36 2.59 18.73 0.05
N LYS A 37 2.06 18.73 1.28
CA LYS A 37 1.03 19.68 1.75
C LYS A 37 1.51 21.14 1.73
N ILE A 38 2.78 21.39 2.04
CA ILE A 38 3.36 22.73 2.11
C ILE A 38 3.73 23.24 0.72
N GLY A 39 4.36 22.39 -0.10
CA GLY A 39 4.85 22.77 -1.42
C GLY A 39 3.81 22.71 -2.54
N LYS A 40 2.63 22.07 -2.33
CA LYS A 40 1.68 21.66 -3.38
C LYS A 40 2.43 21.02 -4.56
N GLU A 41 3.17 19.96 -4.24
CA GLU A 41 4.05 19.27 -5.17
C GLU A 41 3.30 18.44 -6.23
N ASP A 42 4.08 17.87 -7.15
CA ASP A 42 3.72 16.84 -8.12
C ASP A 42 2.80 15.75 -7.51
N PRO A 43 1.62 15.48 -8.09
CA PRO A 43 0.74 14.38 -7.69
C PRO A 43 1.46 13.05 -7.55
N GLU A 44 2.52 12.78 -8.33
CA GLU A 44 3.30 11.54 -8.24
C GLU A 44 3.90 11.29 -6.85
N ARG A 45 4.07 12.36 -6.06
CA ARG A 45 4.49 12.27 -4.65
C ARG A 45 3.48 11.48 -3.80
N LEU A 46 2.17 11.64 -4.05
CA LEU A 46 1.12 10.89 -3.35
C LEU A 46 1.26 9.39 -3.58
N LEU A 47 1.64 8.98 -4.79
CA LEU A 47 1.83 7.58 -5.14
C LEU A 47 3.05 6.97 -4.41
N GLN A 48 4.13 7.75 -4.25
CA GLN A 48 5.28 7.35 -3.44
C GLN A 48 4.93 7.23 -1.96
N ILE A 49 4.16 8.18 -1.41
CA ILE A 49 3.68 8.16 -0.03
C ILE A 49 2.79 6.93 0.20
N ALA A 50 1.84 6.67 -0.70
CA ALA A 50 0.97 5.51 -0.65
C ALA A 50 1.76 4.19 -0.63
N ALA A 51 2.80 4.06 -1.46
CA ALA A 51 3.67 2.89 -1.48
C ALA A 51 4.46 2.70 -0.17
N LEU A 52 4.90 3.78 0.47
CA LEU A 52 5.56 3.71 1.79
C LEU A 52 4.59 3.25 2.88
N GLU A 53 3.37 3.80 2.91
CA GLU A 53 2.32 3.36 3.84
C GLU A 53 1.91 1.91 3.60
N MET A 54 1.92 1.47 2.34
CA MET A 54 1.61 0.08 1.99
C MET A 54 2.64 -0.88 2.57
N LYS A 55 3.92 -0.53 2.49
CA LYS A 55 5.02 -1.28 3.14
C LYS A 55 4.96 -1.21 4.67
N ALA A 56 4.44 -0.10 5.22
CA ALA A 56 4.17 0.05 6.64
C ALA A 56 2.90 -0.72 7.11
N GLU A 57 2.19 -1.36 6.19
CA GLU A 57 0.91 -2.06 6.41
C GLU A 57 -0.21 -1.14 6.93
N LYS A 58 -0.15 0.14 6.57
CA LYS A 58 -1.16 1.16 6.90
C LYS A 58 -2.18 1.31 5.76
N TYR A 59 -2.90 0.23 5.50
CA TYR A 59 -3.75 0.12 4.31
C TYR A 59 -4.83 1.19 4.20
N ASN A 60 -5.47 1.59 5.31
CA ASN A 60 -6.44 2.70 5.31
C ASN A 60 -5.84 4.03 4.84
N LEU A 61 -4.60 4.34 5.21
CA LEU A 61 -3.91 5.55 4.75
C LEU A 61 -3.50 5.42 3.29
N THR A 62 -3.02 4.25 2.88
CA THR A 62 -2.73 3.95 1.48
C THR A 62 -3.94 4.16 0.59
N ILE A 63 -5.11 3.64 0.98
CA ILE A 63 -6.38 3.80 0.25
C ILE A 63 -6.67 5.28 0.05
N ARG A 64 -6.66 6.07 1.13
CA ARG A 64 -6.93 7.51 1.07
C ARG A 64 -5.97 8.25 0.13
N TYR A 65 -4.67 8.00 0.22
CA TYR A 65 -3.69 8.69 -0.63
C TYR A 65 -3.80 8.29 -2.11
N LEU A 66 -4.21 7.05 -2.39
CA LEU A 66 -4.47 6.59 -3.75
C LEU A 66 -5.76 7.16 -4.32
N GLU A 67 -6.80 7.32 -3.49
CA GLU A 67 -8.04 8.01 -3.87
C GLU A 67 -7.76 9.47 -4.21
N ASP A 68 -7.08 10.20 -3.32
CA ASP A 68 -6.64 11.59 -3.57
C ASP A 68 -5.83 11.70 -4.89
N TYR A 69 -4.96 10.73 -5.17
CA TYR A 69 -4.18 10.71 -6.42
C TYR A 69 -5.05 10.42 -7.65
N LEU A 70 -6.02 9.51 -7.54
CA LEU A 70 -6.92 9.13 -8.62
C LEU A 70 -7.93 10.23 -8.95
N GLU A 71 -8.26 11.12 -8.00
CA GLU A 71 -9.02 12.34 -8.30
C GLU A 71 -8.26 13.24 -9.30
N LEU A 72 -6.93 13.30 -9.17
CA LEU A 72 -6.06 14.07 -10.05
C LEU A 72 -5.72 13.31 -11.33
N ASN A 73 -5.58 11.99 -11.25
CA ASN A 73 -5.19 11.11 -12.35
C ASN A 73 -6.12 9.89 -12.48
N PRO A 74 -7.37 10.06 -12.96
CA PRO A 74 -8.39 9.00 -12.95
C PRO A 74 -8.07 7.77 -13.83
N GLY A 75 -7.08 7.90 -14.71
CA GLY A 75 -6.63 6.84 -15.63
C GLY A 75 -5.37 6.11 -15.18
N SER A 76 -4.82 6.39 -14.00
CA SER A 76 -3.58 5.76 -13.58
C SER A 76 -3.79 4.29 -13.20
N LYS A 77 -3.41 3.40 -14.12
CA LYS A 77 -3.46 1.95 -13.93
C LYS A 77 -2.74 1.51 -12.67
N LYS A 78 -1.54 2.08 -12.46
CA LYS A 78 -0.70 1.79 -11.30
C LYS A 78 -1.40 2.13 -9.99
N ALA A 79 -2.08 3.27 -9.93
CA ALA A 79 -2.80 3.69 -8.74
C ALA A 79 -4.05 2.82 -8.49
N LEU A 80 -4.82 2.50 -9.53
CA LEU A 80 -5.97 1.59 -9.43
C LEU A 80 -5.56 0.19 -8.96
N LEU A 81 -4.44 -0.34 -9.49
CA LEU A 81 -3.89 -1.63 -9.09
C LEU A 81 -3.49 -1.61 -7.60
N LEU A 82 -2.71 -0.60 -7.20
CA LEU A 82 -2.31 -0.44 -5.79
C LEU A 82 -3.53 -0.29 -4.88
N LEU A 83 -4.59 0.37 -5.34
CA LEU A 83 -5.82 0.59 -4.57
C LEU A 83 -6.57 -0.72 -4.35
N GLY A 84 -6.72 -1.56 -5.38
CA GLY A 84 -7.32 -2.89 -5.24
C GLY A 84 -6.51 -3.80 -4.31
N ILE A 85 -5.18 -3.78 -4.40
CA ILE A 85 -4.30 -4.51 -3.46
C ILE A 85 -4.48 -3.97 -2.04
N ALA A 86 -4.57 -2.66 -1.85
CA ALA A 86 -4.76 -2.02 -0.56
C ALA A 86 -6.09 -2.42 0.08
N TYR A 87 -7.20 -2.38 -0.67
CA TYR A 87 -8.50 -2.84 -0.22
C TYR A 87 -8.49 -4.32 0.18
N ARG A 88 -7.91 -5.19 -0.65
CA ARG A 88 -7.75 -6.62 -0.34
C ARG A 88 -6.96 -6.86 0.95
N ARG A 89 -5.84 -6.14 1.13
CA ARG A 89 -5.00 -6.22 2.33
C ARG A 89 -5.69 -5.63 3.57
N ASN A 90 -6.57 -4.67 3.36
CA ASN A 90 -7.46 -4.11 4.37
C ASN A 90 -8.68 -5.00 4.68
N LYS A 91 -8.81 -6.15 3.99
CA LYS A 91 -9.94 -7.11 4.08
C LYS A 91 -11.28 -6.57 3.57
N ASP A 92 -11.25 -5.47 2.82
CA ASP A 92 -12.42 -4.93 2.13
C ASP A 92 -12.47 -5.55 0.73
N TYR A 93 -12.90 -6.82 0.68
CA TYR A 93 -12.89 -7.62 -0.55
C TYR A 93 -13.90 -7.11 -1.57
N GLU A 94 -15.03 -6.57 -1.12
CA GLU A 94 -16.09 -6.02 -1.96
C GLU A 94 -15.56 -4.83 -2.77
N LYS A 95 -14.94 -3.85 -2.11
CA LYS A 95 -14.33 -2.72 -2.82
C LYS A 95 -13.14 -3.12 -3.66
N ALA A 96 -12.35 -4.10 -3.22
CA ALA A 96 -11.25 -4.62 -4.04
C ALA A 96 -11.80 -5.13 -5.39
N ILE A 97 -12.85 -5.96 -5.37
CA ILE A 97 -13.51 -6.48 -6.57
C ILE A 97 -14.06 -5.33 -7.42
N GLU A 98 -14.72 -4.34 -6.82
CA GLU A 98 -15.26 -3.19 -7.56
C GLU A 98 -14.16 -2.42 -8.30
N ILE A 99 -13.04 -2.13 -7.63
CA ILE A 99 -11.90 -1.44 -8.25
C ILE A 99 -11.30 -2.28 -9.38
N HIS A 100 -11.17 -3.59 -9.20
CA HIS A 100 -10.67 -4.49 -10.25
C HIS A 100 -11.61 -4.53 -11.47
N LEU A 101 -12.93 -4.58 -11.25
CA LEU A 101 -13.91 -4.50 -12.33
C LEU A 101 -13.87 -3.16 -13.07
N LYS A 102 -13.59 -2.05 -12.37
CA LYS A 102 -13.38 -0.73 -12.99
C LYS A 102 -12.14 -0.71 -13.89
N CYS A 103 -11.06 -1.39 -13.50
CA CYS A 103 -9.88 -1.53 -14.37
C CYS A 103 -10.19 -2.33 -15.64
N LEU A 104 -10.87 -3.47 -15.49
CA LEU A 104 -11.23 -4.36 -16.60
C LEU A 104 -12.16 -3.66 -17.63
N LYS A 105 -13.16 -2.91 -17.16
CA LYS A 105 -14.07 -2.15 -18.04
C LYS A 105 -13.40 -1.05 -18.86
N LYS A 106 -12.21 -0.57 -18.45
CA LYS A 106 -11.45 0.45 -19.19
C LYS A 106 -10.62 -0.13 -20.36
N GLY A 107 -10.78 -1.40 -20.69
CA GLY A 107 -10.05 -2.05 -21.80
C GLY A 107 -8.62 -2.44 -21.41
N GLU A 108 -8.35 -2.58 -20.12
CA GLU A 108 -7.07 -3.09 -19.63
C GLU A 108 -7.08 -4.62 -19.73
N GLU A 109 -6.08 -5.17 -20.44
CA GLU A 109 -5.98 -6.60 -20.67
C GLU A 109 -6.07 -7.38 -19.35
N GLU A 110 -7.03 -8.31 -19.35
CA GLU A 110 -7.43 -9.16 -18.24
C GLU A 110 -6.24 -9.90 -17.60
N SER A 111 -5.19 -10.17 -18.39
CA SER A 111 -3.97 -10.89 -17.99
C SER A 111 -3.17 -10.23 -16.85
N ASP A 112 -2.94 -8.91 -16.88
CA ASP A 112 -2.05 -8.24 -15.90
C ASP A 112 -2.73 -8.03 -14.53
N ILE A 113 -4.04 -7.81 -14.55
CA ILE A 113 -4.87 -7.61 -13.35
C ILE A 113 -5.08 -8.96 -12.65
N LEU A 114 -5.37 -10.03 -13.40
CA LEU A 114 -5.53 -11.38 -12.85
C LEU A 114 -4.22 -11.93 -12.26
N TYR A 115 -3.07 -11.72 -12.91
CA TYR A 115 -1.77 -12.18 -12.41
C TYR A 115 -1.39 -11.53 -11.06
N THR A 116 -1.74 -10.25 -10.88
CA THR A 116 -1.49 -9.53 -9.61
C THR A 116 -2.50 -9.91 -8.51
N LEU A 117 -3.67 -10.40 -8.90
CA LEU A 117 -4.73 -10.84 -7.99
C LEU A 117 -4.45 -12.20 -7.34
N GLY A 118 -3.60 -13.04 -7.95
CA GLY A 118 -3.24 -14.34 -7.40
C GLY A 118 -4.44 -15.27 -7.27
N ILE A 119 -5.31 -15.25 -8.29
CA ILE A 119 -6.17 -16.38 -8.66
C ILE A 119 -5.37 -17.22 -9.65
#